data_AF-A0A6N6QG72-F1
#
_entry.id   AF-A0A6N6QG72-F1
#
_cell.length_a   1.000
_cell.length_b   1.000
_cell.length_c   1.000
_cell.angle_alpha   90.00
_cell.angle_beta   90.00
_cell.angle_gamma   90.00
#
_symmetry.space_group_name_H-M   'P 1'
#
loop_
_entity.id
_entity.type
_entity.pdbx_description
1 polymer ?
#
loop_
_entity_poly.entity_id
_entity_poly.type
_entity_poly.pdbx_seq_one_letter_code
_entity_poly.pdbx_strand_id
1 'polypeptide(L)'
;MKPRDHDSDPLARWADRALGQLPARPAPASLAPRVLAEIRRRANPPWYRRPWLRWPAPQRGLSALLLATGLYGFFGRLVPSLHAAAAGTEIYRRLHRVPGFLDSFSDAVAEVAHAIALAASTVPPWAVVAVVGIAAFSWISTVGLGTACWRIARPCR
;
A
#
# COMPACT_ATOMS: atom_id res chain seq x y z
N MET A 1 3.32 17.23 -5.82
CA MET A 1 4.63 17.74 -6.29
C MET A 1 4.74 19.13 -5.70
N LYS A 2 5.42 19.26 -4.55
CA LYS A 2 5.56 20.53 -3.83
C LYS A 2 6.38 21.46 -4.73
N PRO A 3 5.96 22.70 -5.00
CA PRO A 3 6.82 23.65 -5.70
C PRO A 3 8.11 23.74 -4.87
N ARG A 4 9.24 23.39 -5.47
CA ARG A 4 10.52 23.70 -4.85
C ARG A 4 10.67 25.20 -5.05
N ASP A 5 10.65 25.96 -3.96
CA ASP A 5 11.08 27.37 -3.93
C ASP A 5 12.53 27.43 -4.43
N HIS A 6 12.71 27.48 -5.74
CA HIS A 6 14.04 27.63 -6.35
C HIS A 6 14.51 29.09 -6.22
N ASP A 7 13.57 30.03 -6.09
CA ASP A 7 13.82 31.45 -5.97
C ASP A 7 14.47 31.86 -4.63
N SER A 8 14.29 31.04 -3.59
CA SER A 8 14.82 31.29 -2.25
C SER A 8 16.24 30.75 -2.04
N ASP A 9 16.72 29.87 -2.92
CA ASP A 9 18.03 29.23 -2.77
C ASP A 9 19.17 30.19 -3.23
N PRO A 10 20.02 30.70 -2.32
CA PRO A 10 21.12 31.58 -2.70
C PRO A 10 22.12 30.92 -3.65
N LEU A 11 22.23 29.58 -3.63
CA LEU A 11 23.09 28.83 -4.55
C LEU A 11 22.54 28.86 -5.98
N ALA A 12 21.23 28.67 -6.14
CA ALA A 12 20.57 28.74 -7.45
C ALA A 12 20.76 30.13 -8.08
N ARG A 13 20.58 31.21 -7.29
CA ARG A 13 20.78 32.60 -7.76
C ARG A 13 22.23 32.96 -8.08
N TRP A 14 23.20 32.36 -7.39
CA TRP A 14 24.60 32.52 -7.74
C TRP A 14 24.95 31.76 -9.02
N ALA A 15 24.45 30.53 -9.16
CA ALA A 15 24.65 29.70 -10.35
C ALA A 15 24.04 30.34 -11.61
N ASP A 16 22.81 30.86 -11.56
CA ASP A 16 22.18 31.54 -12.69
C ASP A 16 22.96 32.78 -13.14
N ARG A 17 23.47 33.57 -12.18
CA ARG A 17 24.32 34.74 -12.50
C ARG A 17 25.65 34.32 -13.11
N ALA A 18 26.31 33.29 -12.56
CA ALA A 18 27.57 32.77 -13.10
C ALA A 18 27.37 32.16 -14.50
N LEU A 19 26.26 31.46 -14.72
CA LEU A 19 25.90 30.87 -16.02
C LEU A 19 25.55 31.94 -17.07
N GLY A 20 24.88 33.02 -16.68
CA GLY A 20 24.56 34.14 -17.57
C GLY A 20 25.77 34.97 -18.01
N GLN A 21 26.90 34.88 -17.30
CA GLN A 21 28.17 35.52 -17.68
C GLN A 21 28.98 34.72 -18.70
N LEU A 22 28.58 33.46 -19.00
CA LEU A 22 29.27 32.66 -20.00
C LEU A 22 28.93 33.15 -21.42
N PRO A 23 29.92 33.20 -22.33
CA PRO A 23 29.68 33.56 -23.72
C PRO A 23 28.71 32.56 -24.36
N ALA A 24 27.79 33.07 -25.19
CA ALA A 24 26.81 32.27 -25.90
C ALA A 24 27.49 31.31 -26.88
N ARG A 25 27.80 30.09 -26.42
CA ARG A 25 28.35 29.02 -27.25
C ARG A 25 27.18 28.24 -27.87
N PRO A 26 27.21 27.95 -29.18
CA PRO A 26 26.17 27.13 -29.80
C PRO A 26 26.11 25.77 -29.10
N ALA A 27 24.91 25.43 -28.61
CA ALA A 27 24.67 24.14 -27.97
C ALA A 27 24.85 23.01 -29.01
N PRO A 28 25.42 21.85 -28.63
CA PRO A 28 25.50 20.71 -29.51
C PRO A 28 24.10 20.32 -30.01
N ALA A 29 23.93 20.10 -31.32
CA ALA A 29 22.64 19.73 -31.90
C ALA A 29 22.03 18.45 -31.29
N SER A 30 22.86 17.61 -30.66
CA SER A 30 22.43 16.40 -29.95
C SER A 30 21.89 16.63 -28.54
N LEU A 31 22.04 17.83 -27.96
CA LEU A 31 21.66 18.11 -26.57
C LEU A 31 20.14 18.19 -26.41
N ALA A 32 19.46 18.95 -27.26
CA ALA A 32 18.00 19.07 -27.25
C ALA A 32 17.29 17.70 -27.36
N PRO A 33 17.59 16.83 -28.34
CA PRO A 33 16.94 15.52 -28.43
C PRO A 33 17.26 14.61 -27.24
N ARG A 34 18.48 14.67 -26.67
CA ARG A 34 18.85 13.90 -25.47
C ARG A 34 18.06 14.34 -24.23
N VAL A 35 17.94 15.64 -24.01
CA VAL A 35 17.18 16.19 -22.88
C VAL A 35 15.70 15.83 -23.00
N LEU A 36 15.11 15.98 -24.20
CA LEU A 36 13.72 15.57 -24.47
C LEU A 36 13.48 14.07 -24.26
N ALA A 37 14.42 13.22 -24.68
CA ALA A 37 14.34 11.77 -24.46
C ALA A 37 14.36 11.43 -22.97
N GLU A 38 15.25 12.07 -22.20
CA GLU A 38 15.35 11.86 -20.75
C GLU A 38 14.11 12.37 -20.00
N ILE A 39 13.54 13.50 -20.42
CA ILE A 39 12.27 14.02 -19.87
C ILE A 39 11.14 13.02 -20.12
N ARG A 40 10.99 12.49 -21.34
CA ARG A 40 9.96 11.47 -21.66
C ARG A 40 10.15 10.19 -20.84
N ARG A 41 11.39 9.74 -20.67
CA ARG A 41 11.72 8.58 -19.84
C ARG A 41 11.31 8.80 -18.38
N ARG A 42 11.50 10.01 -17.84
CA ARG A 42 11.09 10.37 -16.47
C ARG A 42 9.58 10.58 -16.33
N ALA A 43 8.92 11.07 -17.37
CA ALA A 43 7.48 11.33 -17.37
C ALA A 43 6.63 10.06 -17.25
N ASN A 44 7.17 8.90 -17.66
CA ASN A 44 6.47 7.62 -17.59
C ASN A 44 7.14 6.68 -16.57
N PRO A 45 7.02 6.95 -15.26
CA PRO A 45 7.67 6.14 -14.25
C PRO A 45 7.11 4.69 -14.29
N PRO A 46 7.97 3.69 -14.02
CA PRO A 46 7.54 2.31 -13.81
C PRO A 46 6.44 2.23 -12.76
N TRP A 47 5.55 1.23 -12.88
CA TRP A 47 4.38 1.08 -12.03
C TRP A 47 4.71 1.11 -10.52
N TYR A 48 5.83 0.51 -10.10
CA TYR A 48 6.27 0.45 -8.70
C TYR A 48 6.70 1.80 -8.12
N ARG A 49 6.97 2.80 -8.95
CA ARG A 49 7.26 4.19 -8.52
C ARG A 49 6.02 5.08 -8.43
N ARG A 50 4.85 4.57 -8.83
CA ARG A 50 3.58 5.29 -8.77
C ARG A 50 2.94 5.13 -7.38
N PRO A 51 2.09 6.06 -6.93
CA PRO A 51 1.27 5.86 -5.74
C PRO A 51 0.46 4.57 -5.85
N TRP A 52 0.31 3.85 -4.73
CA TRP A 52 -0.33 2.52 -4.68
C TRP A 52 -1.70 2.46 -5.37
N LEU A 53 -2.51 3.52 -5.27
CA LEU A 53 -3.82 3.61 -5.93
C LEU A 53 -3.75 3.59 -7.47
N ARG A 54 -2.62 3.99 -8.07
CA ARG A 54 -2.39 4.05 -9.52
C ARG A 54 -1.67 2.81 -10.06
N TRP A 55 -1.45 1.80 -9.23
CA TRP A 55 -0.87 0.55 -9.68
C TRP A 55 -1.86 -0.20 -10.58
N PRO A 56 -1.37 -1.04 -11.50
CA PRO A 56 -2.23 -1.94 -12.26
C PRO A 56 -2.99 -2.87 -11.29
N ALA A 57 -4.26 -3.13 -11.62
CA ALA A 57 -5.20 -3.85 -10.77
C ALA A 57 -4.67 -5.17 -10.15
N PRO A 58 -3.97 -6.07 -10.88
CA PRO A 58 -3.49 -7.32 -10.28
C PRO A 58 -2.43 -7.10 -9.19
N GLN A 59 -1.49 -6.17 -9.38
CA GLN A 59 -0.47 -5.89 -8.36
C GLN A 59 -1.06 -5.16 -7.14
N ARG A 60 -2.10 -4.35 -7.35
CA ARG A 60 -2.82 -3.70 -6.25
C ARG A 60 -3.55 -4.73 -5.38
N GLY A 61 -4.21 -5.71 -6.00
CA GLY A 61 -4.85 -6.81 -5.29
C GLY A 61 -3.84 -7.68 -4.52
N LEU A 62 -2.73 -8.05 -5.15
CA LEU A 62 -1.69 -8.87 -4.52
C LEU A 62 -1.06 -8.18 -3.30
N SER A 63 -0.77 -6.88 -3.42
CA SER A 63 -0.20 -6.11 -2.30
C SER A 63 -1.21 -5.87 -1.17
N ALA A 64 -2.49 -5.63 -1.48
CA ALA A 64 -3.55 -5.58 -0.46
C ALA A 64 -3.67 -6.92 0.28
N LEU A 65 -3.65 -8.04 -0.46
CA LEU A 65 -3.73 -9.38 0.11
C LEU A 65 -2.53 -9.66 1.02
N LEU A 66 -1.31 -9.37 0.56
CA LEU A 66 -0.09 -9.55 1.37
C LEU A 66 -0.13 -8.70 2.63
N LEU A 67 -0.58 -7.44 2.52
CA LEU A 67 -0.71 -6.56 3.68
C LEU A 67 -1.76 -7.09 4.66
N ALA A 68 -2.91 -7.53 4.18
CA ALA A 68 -3.98 -8.09 5.00
C ALA A 68 -3.54 -9.37 5.72
N THR A 69 -2.90 -10.30 5.01
CA THR A 69 -2.35 -11.53 5.59
C THR A 69 -1.24 -11.22 6.60
N GLY A 70 -0.37 -10.25 6.30
CA GLY A 70 0.67 -9.78 7.21
C GLY A 70 0.10 -9.17 8.48
N LEU A 71 -0.90 -8.28 8.36
CA LEU A 71 -1.60 -7.70 9.51
C LEU A 71 -2.29 -8.79 10.34
N TYR A 72 -2.96 -9.73 9.69
CA TYR A 72 -3.62 -10.84 10.37
C TYR A 72 -2.63 -11.72 11.13
N GLY A 73 -1.49 -12.06 10.53
CA GLY A 73 -0.43 -12.82 11.22
C GLY A 73 0.20 -12.03 12.36
N PHE A 74 0.48 -10.74 12.14
CA PHE A 74 1.10 -9.88 13.13
C PHE A 74 0.20 -9.66 14.35
N PHE A 75 -1.03 -9.18 14.13
CA PHE A 75 -1.97 -8.90 15.22
C PHE A 75 -2.65 -10.16 15.77
N GLY A 76 -2.88 -11.18 14.93
CA GLY A 76 -3.55 -12.41 15.35
C GLY A 76 -2.64 -13.44 16.02
N ARG A 77 -1.32 -13.43 15.74
CA ARG A 77 -0.38 -14.40 16.33
C ARG A 77 0.83 -13.79 17.02
N LEU A 78 1.44 -12.77 16.43
CA LEU A 78 2.69 -12.23 16.98
C LEU A 78 2.43 -11.35 18.22
N VAL A 79 1.43 -10.47 18.16
CA VAL A 79 1.10 -9.59 19.29
C VAL A 79 0.63 -10.40 20.52
N PRO A 80 -0.29 -11.37 20.42
CA PRO A 80 -0.71 -12.17 21.58
C PRO A 80 0.41 -13.03 22.15
N SER A 81 1.31 -13.56 21.31
CA SER A 81 2.45 -14.38 21.79
C SER A 81 3.49 -13.53 22.53
N LEU A 82 3.78 -12.33 22.04
CA LEU A 82 4.62 -11.36 22.76
C LEU A 82 3.96 -10.88 24.06
N HIS A 83 2.64 -10.72 24.06
CA HIS A 83 1.87 -10.35 25.23
C HIS A 83 1.87 -11.44 26.30
N ALA A 84 1.66 -12.71 25.92
CA ALA A 84 1.74 -13.85 26.82
C ALA A 84 3.15 -14.02 27.40
N ALA A 85 4.19 -13.78 26.60
CA ALA A 85 5.57 -13.77 27.08
C ALA A 85 5.86 -12.63 28.06
N ALA A 86 5.27 -11.45 27.84
CA ALA A 86 5.43 -10.28 28.71
C ALA A 86 4.58 -10.36 29.99
N ALA A 87 3.42 -11.02 29.96
CA ALA A 87 2.52 -11.20 31.10
C ALA A 87 3.12 -12.09 32.22
N GLY A 88 4.17 -12.86 31.91
CA GLY A 88 4.98 -13.56 32.90
C GLY A 88 5.94 -12.66 33.70
N THR A 89 6.05 -11.37 33.36
CA THR A 89 6.93 -10.42 34.05
C THR A 89 6.18 -9.62 35.12
N GLU A 90 6.81 -9.45 36.28
CA GLU A 90 6.26 -8.79 37.48
C GLU A 90 5.75 -7.34 37.23
N ILE A 91 6.19 -6.73 36.12
CA ILE A 91 5.83 -5.38 35.66
C ILE A 91 4.37 -5.31 35.19
N TYR A 92 3.84 -6.40 34.61
CA TYR A 92 2.48 -6.46 34.05
C TYR A 92 1.39 -6.41 35.14
N ARG A 93 1.68 -7.01 36.31
CA ARG A 93 0.74 -7.13 37.44
C ARG A 93 0.45 -5.79 38.15
N ARG A 94 1.33 -4.79 38.00
CA ARG A 94 1.14 -3.44 38.58
C ARG A 94 0.34 -2.49 37.68
N LEU A 95 0.26 -2.74 36.38
CA LEU A 95 -0.35 -1.83 35.42
C LEU A 95 -1.85 -2.10 35.21
N HIS A 96 -2.31 -3.32 35.48
CA HIS A 96 -3.69 -3.77 35.22
C HIS A 96 -4.72 -3.44 36.31
N ARG A 97 -4.50 -2.39 37.10
CA ARG A 97 -5.43 -2.02 38.18
C ARG A 97 -6.65 -1.20 37.74
N VAL A 98 -6.78 -0.77 36.48
CA VAL A 98 -7.93 0.01 35.95
C VAL A 98 -8.01 -0.06 34.40
N PRO A 99 -9.17 -0.11 33.72
CA PRO A 99 -10.45 -0.81 34.02
C PRO A 99 -10.91 -1.74 32.86
N GLY A 100 -11.60 -2.84 33.21
CA GLY A 100 -11.95 -4.00 32.36
C GLY A 100 -12.93 -3.82 31.18
N PHE A 101 -13.08 -2.62 30.62
CA PHE A 101 -13.84 -2.43 29.36
C PHE A 101 -13.04 -2.92 28.15
N LEU A 102 -11.72 -2.68 28.14
CA LEU A 102 -10.82 -3.20 27.11
C LEU A 102 -10.67 -4.72 27.21
N ASP A 103 -10.65 -5.27 28.42
CA ASP A 103 -10.57 -6.71 28.66
C ASP A 103 -11.83 -7.43 28.15
N SER A 104 -13.01 -6.87 28.40
CA SER A 104 -14.28 -7.44 27.91
C SER A 104 -14.36 -7.47 26.37
N PHE A 105 -13.83 -6.45 25.70
CA PHE A 105 -13.78 -6.41 24.24
C PHE A 105 -12.72 -7.38 23.70
N SER A 106 -11.56 -7.49 24.36
CA SER A 106 -10.55 -8.47 23.95
C SER A 106 -11.00 -9.90 24.18
N ASP A 107 -11.77 -10.17 25.23
CA ASP A 107 -12.31 -11.50 25.53
C ASP A 107 -13.37 -11.91 24.52
N ALA A 108 -14.29 -11.00 24.16
CA ALA A 108 -15.27 -11.26 23.10
C ALA A 108 -14.60 -11.52 21.74
N VAL A 109 -13.55 -10.75 21.41
CA VAL A 109 -12.77 -10.96 20.18
C VAL A 109 -11.95 -12.26 20.25
N ALA A 110 -11.39 -12.59 21.41
CA ALA A 110 -10.64 -13.82 21.62
C ALA A 110 -11.53 -15.06 21.53
N GLU A 111 -12.76 -14.99 22.04
CA GLU A 111 -13.73 -16.08 21.99
C GLU A 111 -14.21 -16.33 20.55
N VAL A 112 -14.50 -15.26 19.80
CA VAL A 112 -14.80 -15.35 18.36
C VAL A 112 -13.59 -15.87 17.57
N ALA A 113 -12.38 -15.41 17.88
CA ALA A 113 -11.16 -15.87 17.24
C ALA A 113 -10.86 -17.34 17.56
N HIS A 114 -11.15 -17.80 18.78
CA HIS A 114 -10.97 -19.18 19.18
C HIS A 114 -12.00 -20.09 18.50
N ALA A 115 -13.26 -19.65 18.38
CA ALA A 115 -14.28 -20.34 17.61
C ALA A 115 -13.90 -20.45 16.12
N ILE A 116 -13.34 -19.39 15.54
CA ILE A 116 -12.83 -19.39 14.15
C ILE A 116 -11.59 -20.28 14.01
N ALA A 117 -10.69 -20.31 14.99
CA ALA A 117 -9.50 -21.16 14.96
C ALA A 117 -9.85 -22.64 15.09
N LEU A 118 -10.83 -22.98 15.93
CA LEU A 118 -11.37 -24.34 16.05
C LEU A 118 -12.03 -24.77 14.73
N ALA A 119 -12.84 -23.88 14.15
CA ALA A 119 -13.44 -24.10 12.83
C ALA A 119 -12.36 -24.26 11.74
N ALA A 120 -11.31 -23.44 11.74
CA ALA A 120 -10.22 -23.53 10.77
C ALA A 120 -9.39 -24.82 10.92
N SER A 121 -9.30 -25.39 12.12
CA SER A 121 -8.60 -26.66 12.37
C SER A 121 -9.36 -27.90 11.90
N THR A 122 -10.68 -27.79 11.74
CA THR A 122 -11.55 -28.85 11.20
C THR A 122 -11.81 -28.68 9.70
N VAL A 123 -11.46 -27.53 9.13
CA VAL A 123 -11.71 -27.21 7.73
C VAL A 123 -10.60 -27.81 6.85
N PRO A 124 -10.95 -28.73 5.93
CA PRO A 124 -9.96 -29.32 5.04
C PRO A 124 -9.39 -28.25 4.09
N PRO A 125 -8.11 -28.36 3.68
CA PRO A 125 -7.42 -27.32 2.91
C PRO A 125 -8.15 -26.89 1.62
N TRP A 126 -8.91 -27.81 1.00
CA TRP A 126 -9.70 -27.52 -0.20
C TRP A 126 -10.85 -26.54 0.06
N ALA A 127 -11.40 -26.48 1.27
CA ALA A 127 -12.48 -25.56 1.62
C ALA A 127 -11.97 -24.12 1.78
N VAL A 128 -10.72 -23.92 2.21
CA VAL A 128 -10.06 -22.61 2.16
C VAL A 128 -9.90 -22.15 0.71
N VAL A 129 -9.48 -23.06 -0.18
CA VAL A 129 -9.40 -22.78 -1.62
C VAL A 129 -10.79 -22.44 -2.19
N ALA A 130 -11.84 -23.13 -1.76
CA ALA A 130 -13.21 -22.85 -2.18
C ALA A 130 -13.70 -21.46 -1.73
N VAL A 131 -13.48 -21.07 -0.47
CA VAL A 131 -13.86 -19.74 0.05
C VAL A 131 -13.10 -18.63 -0.66
N VAL A 132 -11.78 -18.79 -0.84
CA VAL A 132 -10.95 -17.84 -1.60
C VAL A 132 -11.41 -17.78 -3.05
N GLY A 133 -11.77 -18.91 -3.65
CA GLY A 133 -12.32 -19.00 -5.00
C GLY A 133 -13.65 -18.24 -5.14
N ILE A 134 -14.58 -18.41 -4.20
CA ILE A 134 -15.87 -17.69 -4.19
C ILE A 134 -15.65 -16.19 -4.02
N ALA A 135 -14.75 -15.78 -3.13
CA ALA A 135 -14.40 -14.37 -2.94
C ALA A 135 -13.77 -13.77 -4.21
N ALA A 136 -12.86 -14.50 -4.86
CA ALA A 136 -12.24 -14.09 -6.11
C ALA A 136 -13.27 -14.00 -7.25
N PHE A 137 -14.18 -14.97 -7.34
CA PHE A 137 -15.24 -14.98 -8.34
C PHE A 137 -16.21 -13.81 -8.15
N SER A 138 -16.67 -13.59 -6.91
CA SER A 138 -17.51 -12.45 -6.54
C SER A 138 -16.85 -11.10 -6.88
N TRP A 139 -15.56 -10.97 -6.59
CA TRP A 139 -14.78 -9.79 -6.96
C TRP A 139 -14.71 -9.59 -8.49
N ILE A 140 -14.41 -10.66 -9.23
CA ILE A 140 -14.33 -10.63 -10.70
C ILE A 140 -15.70 -10.29 -11.31
N SER A 141 -16.79 -10.83 -10.79
CA SER A 141 -18.15 -10.49 -11.23
C SER A 141 -18.46 -9.02 -11.00
N THR A 142 -18.10 -8.46 -9.85
CA THR A 142 -18.36 -7.05 -9.51
C THR A 142 -17.56 -6.10 -10.41
N VAL A 143 -16.28 -6.39 -10.63
CA VAL A 143 -15.40 -5.58 -11.50
C VAL A 143 -15.75 -5.78 -12.98
N GLY A 144 -16.09 -7.01 -13.37
CA GLY A 144 -16.52 -7.38 -14.73
C GLY A 144 -17.81 -6.67 -15.12
N LEU A 145 -18.82 -6.66 -14.25
CA LEU A 145 -20.07 -5.92 -14.49
C LEU A 145 -19.80 -4.41 -14.62
N GLY A 146 -18.98 -3.84 -13.73
CA GLY A 146 -18.66 -2.40 -13.77
C GLY A 146 -17.96 -1.99 -15.07
N THR A 147 -17.03 -2.81 -15.56
CA THR A 147 -16.33 -2.54 -16.83
C THR A 147 -17.22 -2.74 -18.06
N ALA A 148 -18.12 -3.72 -18.03
CA ALA A 148 -19.12 -3.93 -19.08
C ALA A 148 -20.12 -2.76 -19.16
N CYS A 149 -20.67 -2.31 -18.03
CA CYS A 149 -21.56 -1.15 -17.97
C CYS A 149 -20.89 0.13 -18.49
N TRP A 150 -19.61 0.35 -18.18
CA TRP A 150 -18.87 1.53 -18.65
C TRP A 150 -18.59 1.50 -20.16
N ARG A 151 -18.41 0.31 -20.74
CA ARG A 151 -18.26 0.14 -22.20
C ARG A 151 -19.55 0.40 -22.96
N ILE A 152 -20.69 0.05 -22.38
CA ILE A 152 -22.02 0.27 -22.99
C ILE A 152 -22.45 1.74 -22.82
N ALA A 153 -22.09 2.37 -21.70
CA ALA A 153 -22.45 3.76 -21.39
C ALA A 153 -21.61 4.82 -22.12
N ARG A 154 -20.62 4.43 -22.93
CA ARG A 154 -19.90 5.36 -23.83
C ARG A 154 -20.46 5.24 -25.24
N PRO A 155 -21.55 5.95 -25.60
CA PRO A 155 -21.93 6.09 -26.99
C PRO A 155 -20.81 6.84 -27.71
N CYS A 156 -20.37 6.29 -28.85
CA CYS A 156 -19.37 6.90 -29.71
C CYS A 156 -19.78 8.34 -30.05
N ARG A 157 -18.99 9.30 -29.61
CA ARG A 157 -18.93 10.67 -30.14
C ARG A 157 -17.49 10.95 -30.52
#